data_AF-A0A1C0VIW7-F1
#
_entry.id   AF-A0A1C0VIW7-F1
#
_cell.length_a   1.000
_cell.length_b   1.000
_cell.length_c   1.000
_cell.angle_alpha   90.00
_cell.angle_beta   90.00
_cell.angle_gamma   90.00
#
_symmetry.space_group_name_H-M   'P 1'
#
loop_
_entity.id
_entity.type
_entity.pdbx_description
1 polymer ?
#
loop_
_entity_poly.entity_id
_entity_poly.type
_entity_poly.pdbx_seq_one_letter_code
_entity_poly.pdbx_strand_id
1 'polypeptide(L)'
;MAIILCALSAWTIMVLLFWSVWTTLEKGIIFLWRLHQIPCHKCEFFTNDYRLKCTVHPKKACSEQAISCLDFEPKTAACNACQSGRIWKLDKNG
;
A
#
# COMPACT_ATOMS: atom_id res chain seq x y z
N MET A 1 4.54 49.00 -23.05
CA MET A 1 4.35 48.80 -21.60
C MET A 1 3.35 47.67 -21.29
N ALA A 2 2.12 47.73 -21.79
CA ALA A 2 1.09 46.70 -21.50
C ALA A 2 1.44 45.26 -21.94
N ILE A 3 2.13 45.09 -23.08
CA ILE A 3 2.54 43.77 -23.59
C ILE A 3 3.54 43.08 -22.65
N ILE A 4 4.48 43.85 -22.10
CA ILE A 4 5.50 43.33 -21.16
C ILE A 4 4.82 42.86 -19.87
N LEU A 5 3.86 43.65 -19.36
CA LEU A 5 3.09 43.28 -18.17
C LEU A 5 2.25 42.01 -18.41
N CYS A 6 1.61 41.88 -19.58
CA CYS A 6 0.81 40.72 -19.94
C CYS A 6 1.66 39.45 -20.12
N ALA A 7 2.84 39.60 -20.72
CA ALA A 7 3.78 38.48 -20.84
C ALA A 7 4.20 38.01 -19.45
N LEU A 8 4.65 38.91 -18.57
CA LEU A 8 5.08 38.56 -17.22
C LEU A 8 3.97 37.88 -16.41
N SER A 9 2.73 38.35 -16.49
CA SER A 9 1.60 37.72 -15.79
C SER A 9 1.25 36.34 -16.37
N ALA A 10 1.33 36.16 -17.68
CA ALA A 10 1.12 34.85 -18.30
C ALA A 10 2.18 33.85 -17.83
N TRP A 11 3.45 34.25 -17.78
CA TRP A 11 4.55 33.39 -17.30
C TRP A 11 4.41 33.04 -15.83
N THR A 12 4.01 33.98 -14.96
CA THR A 12 3.82 33.67 -13.53
C THR A 12 2.68 32.68 -13.32
N ILE A 13 1.54 32.86 -14.02
CA ILE A 13 0.42 31.92 -13.97
C ILE A 13 0.88 30.55 -14.47
N MET A 14 1.61 30.49 -15.58
CA MET A 14 2.10 29.24 -16.16
C MET A 14 3.00 28.49 -15.17
N VAL A 15 3.97 29.17 -14.55
CA VAL A 15 4.84 28.59 -13.52
C VAL A 15 4.05 28.12 -12.29
N LEU A 16 3.10 28.92 -11.81
CA LEU A 16 2.25 28.54 -10.66
C LEU A 16 1.41 27.29 -10.95
N LEU A 17 0.84 27.19 -12.15
CA LEU A 17 0.07 26.03 -12.58
C LEU A 17 0.96 24.78 -12.65
N PHE A 18 2.14 24.89 -13.27
CA PHE A 18 3.10 23.78 -13.33
C PHE A 18 3.53 23.33 -11.94
N TRP A 19 3.83 24.27 -11.04
CA TRP A 19 4.19 23.96 -9.66
C TRP A 19 3.07 23.24 -8.90
N SER A 20 1.83 23.73 -9.04
CA SER A 20 0.65 23.12 -8.42
C SER A 20 0.42 21.69 -8.90
N VAL A 21 0.55 21.46 -10.21
CA VAL A 21 0.45 20.12 -10.80
C VAL A 21 1.57 19.22 -10.29
N TRP A 22 2.82 19.71 -10.28
CA TRP A 22 3.97 18.93 -9.84
C TRP A 22 3.87 18.49 -8.38
N THR A 23 3.52 19.42 -7.48
CA THR A 23 3.35 19.11 -6.05
C THR A 23 2.24 18.10 -5.79
N THR A 24 1.18 18.11 -6.60
CA THR A 24 0.09 17.13 -6.51
C THR A 24 0.55 15.76 -7.00
N LEU A 25 1.29 15.71 -8.11
CA LEU A 25 1.84 14.47 -8.67
C LEU A 25 2.84 13.80 -7.72
N GLU A 26 3.75 14.58 -7.14
CA GLU A 26 4.75 14.07 -6.19
C GLU A 26 4.08 13.41 -4.98
N LYS A 27 3.05 14.06 -4.42
CA LYS A 27 2.24 13.49 -3.33
C LYS A 27 1.55 12.19 -3.75
N GLY A 28 1.02 12.13 -4.97
CA GLY A 28 0.42 10.92 -5.53
C GLY A 28 1.43 9.76 -5.66
N ILE A 29 2.64 10.04 -6.14
CA ILE A 29 3.70 9.02 -6.28
C ILE A 29 4.16 8.52 -4.91
N ILE A 30 4.36 9.41 -3.94
CA ILE A 30 4.72 9.03 -2.57
C ILE A 30 3.63 8.17 -1.93
N PHE A 31 2.35 8.50 -2.17
CA PHE A 31 1.22 7.69 -1.71
C PHE A 31 1.20 6.30 -2.34
N LEU A 32 1.45 6.19 -3.66
CA LEU A 32 1.55 4.89 -4.34
C LEU A 32 2.73 4.07 -3.80
N TRP A 33 3.88 4.69 -3.57
CA TRP A 33 5.04 4.05 -2.95
C TRP A 33 4.72 3.56 -1.53
N ARG A 34 4.08 4.39 -0.72
CA ARG A 34 3.60 4.02 0.62
C ARG A 34 2.64 2.83 0.55
N LEU A 35 1.75 2.79 -0.44
CA LEU A 35 0.81 1.69 -0.64
C LEU A 35 1.52 0.38 -1.00
N HIS A 36 2.54 0.44 -1.87
CA HIS A 36 3.34 -0.73 -2.25
C HIS A 36 4.25 -1.23 -1.11
N GLN A 37 4.65 -0.34 -0.19
CA GLN A 37 5.42 -0.73 1.00
C GLN A 37 4.60 -1.48 2.05
N ILE A 38 3.26 -1.52 1.94
CA ILE A 38 2.42 -2.22 2.92
C ILE A 38 2.47 -3.73 2.65
N PRO A 39 3.03 -4.54 3.58
CA PRO A 39 3.22 -5.97 3.35
C PRO A 39 1.94 -6.79 3.59
N CYS A 40 0.78 -6.17 3.89
CA CYS A 40 -0.46 -6.87 4.26
C CYS A 40 -0.90 -7.94 3.25
N HIS A 41 -0.78 -7.70 1.93
CA HIS A 41 -1.15 -8.69 0.91
C HIS A 41 -0.31 -9.97 0.99
N LYS A 42 0.90 -9.88 1.53
CA LYS A 42 1.82 -11.01 1.72
C LYS A 42 1.66 -11.66 3.09
N CYS A 43 0.73 -11.23 3.94
CA CYS A 43 0.51 -11.76 5.28
C CYS A 43 -0.48 -12.95 5.26
N GLU A 44 -0.27 -13.96 6.11
CA GLU A 44 -1.19 -15.10 6.28
C GLU A 44 -2.58 -14.66 6.77
N PHE A 45 -2.63 -13.68 7.67
CA PHE A 45 -3.86 -13.20 8.31
C PHE A 45 -4.71 -12.25 7.44
N PHE A 46 -4.33 -12.03 6.18
CA PHE A 46 -5.02 -11.14 5.26
C PHE A 46 -6.13 -11.87 4.50
N THR A 47 -7.38 -11.58 4.83
CA THR A 47 -8.57 -12.21 4.24
C THR A 47 -9.11 -11.47 3.01
N ASN A 48 -8.60 -10.27 2.71
CA ASN A 48 -9.07 -9.41 1.60
C ASN A 48 -10.58 -9.07 1.64
N ASP A 49 -11.24 -9.25 2.80
CA ASP A 49 -12.64 -8.91 2.99
C ASP A 49 -12.80 -7.44 3.40
N TYR A 50 -13.79 -6.76 2.83
CA TYR A 50 -14.02 -5.32 3.09
C TYR A 50 -14.30 -5.01 4.57
N ARG A 51 -15.02 -5.93 5.23
CA ARG A 51 -15.40 -5.88 6.65
C ARG A 51 -14.26 -6.34 7.57
N LEU A 52 -13.44 -7.29 7.12
CA LEU A 52 -12.39 -7.91 7.93
C LEU A 52 -11.10 -8.07 7.10
N LYS A 53 -10.40 -6.95 6.92
CA LYS A 53 -9.17 -6.89 6.10
C LYS A 53 -8.03 -7.75 6.69
N CYS A 54 -7.92 -7.78 8.02
CA CYS A 54 -6.98 -8.60 8.77
C CYS A 54 -7.70 -9.18 10.00
N THR A 55 -7.44 -10.45 10.33
CA THR A 55 -8.08 -11.13 11.47
C THR A 55 -7.56 -10.65 12.83
N VAL A 56 -6.30 -10.24 12.92
CA VAL A 56 -5.67 -9.75 14.16
C VAL A 56 -6.01 -8.28 14.41
N HIS A 57 -5.81 -7.45 13.39
CA HIS A 57 -5.91 -5.99 13.49
C HIS A 57 -6.74 -5.39 12.34
N PRO A 58 -8.08 -5.56 12.32
CA PRO A 58 -8.93 -5.15 11.20
C PRO A 58 -8.94 -3.63 10.96
N LYS A 59 -8.69 -2.81 11.98
CA LYS A 59 -8.62 -1.34 11.88
C LYS A 59 -7.29 -0.81 11.36
N LYS A 60 -6.20 -1.57 11.51
CA LYS A 60 -4.83 -1.13 11.14
C LYS A 60 -4.38 -1.67 9.77
N ALA A 61 -5.07 -2.67 9.23
CA ALA A 61 -4.77 -3.29 7.95
C ALA A 61 -4.79 -2.28 6.78
N CYS A 62 -3.86 -2.45 5.84
CA CYS A 62 -3.72 -1.59 4.64
C CYS A 62 -3.51 -0.09 4.96
N SER A 63 -2.93 0.22 6.12
CA SER A 63 -2.54 1.57 6.51
C SER A 63 -1.02 1.68 6.68
N GLU A 64 -0.51 2.91 6.78
CA GLU A 64 0.89 3.17 7.08
C GLU A 64 1.37 2.54 8.41
N GLN A 65 0.46 2.32 9.36
CA GLN A 65 0.76 1.62 10.61
C GLN A 65 1.06 0.12 10.41
N ALA A 66 0.63 -0.45 9.28
CA ALA A 66 0.87 -1.85 8.96
C ALA A 66 2.24 -2.11 8.31
N ILE A 67 2.99 -1.07 7.94
CA ILE A 67 4.34 -1.20 7.39
C ILE A 67 5.28 -1.86 8.40
N SER A 68 5.10 -1.59 9.70
CA SER A 68 5.86 -2.17 10.81
C SER A 68 5.00 -3.08 11.69
N CYS A 69 4.10 -3.85 11.09
CA CYS A 69 3.23 -4.77 11.82
C CYS A 69 4.07 -5.85 12.54
N LEU A 70 3.96 -5.93 13.87
CA LEU A 70 4.66 -6.93 14.70
C LEU A 70 4.18 -8.37 14.45
N ASP A 71 2.90 -8.52 14.12
CA ASP A 71 2.26 -9.81 13.84
C ASP A 71 2.39 -10.22 12.36
N PHE A 72 3.33 -9.62 11.62
CA PHE A 72 3.50 -9.91 10.20
C PHE A 72 4.10 -11.31 10.02
N GLU A 73 3.30 -12.22 9.47
CA GLU A 73 3.73 -13.56 9.12
C GLU A 73 3.60 -13.77 7.60
N PRO A 74 4.69 -14.04 6.86
CA PRO A 74 4.65 -14.16 5.41
C PRO A 74 3.84 -15.37 4.95
N LYS A 75 3.05 -15.20 3.90
CA LYS A 75 2.28 -16.24 3.21
C LYS A 75 3.22 -17.15 2.42
N THR A 76 3.93 -18.04 3.10
CA THR A 76 4.73 -19.09 2.47
C THR A 76 3.80 -20.05 1.71
N ALA A 77 4.24 -20.56 0.54
CA ALA A 77 3.48 -21.56 -0.22
C ALA A 77 3.22 -22.87 0.58
N ALA A 78 3.96 -23.06 1.66
CA ALA A 78 3.63 -23.96 2.75
C ALA A 78 3.33 -23.12 4.00
N CYS A 79 2.06 -22.75 4.20
CA CYS A 79 1.63 -22.32 5.53
C CYS A 79 1.81 -23.49 6.50
N ASN A 80 2.49 -23.24 7.63
CA ASN A 80 2.66 -24.23 8.71
C ASN A 80 1.28 -24.65 9.28
N ALA A 81 0.30 -23.74 9.27
CA ALA A 81 -1.08 -24.00 9.70
C ALA A 81 -1.83 -25.02 8.80
N CYS A 82 -1.66 -25.01 7.47
CA CYS A 82 -2.19 -26.10 6.62
C CYS A 82 -1.23 -27.29 6.45
N GLN A 83 0.04 -27.18 6.87
CA GLN A 83 0.97 -28.31 6.87
C GLN A 83 0.55 -29.36 7.90
N SER A 84 0.08 -28.96 9.10
CA SER A 84 -0.38 -29.91 10.12
C SER A 84 -1.52 -30.81 9.63
N GLY A 85 -2.43 -30.28 8.81
CA GLY A 85 -3.50 -31.07 8.19
C GLY A 85 -3.06 -31.99 7.05
N ARG A 86 -2.03 -31.61 6.27
CA ARG A 86 -1.47 -32.45 5.19
C ARG A 86 -0.47 -33.49 5.69
N ILE A 87 0.33 -33.19 6.71
CA ILE A 87 1.29 -34.10 7.33
C ILE A 87 0.55 -35.28 7.99
N TRP A 88 -0.53 -35.02 8.74
CA TRP A 88 -1.33 -36.09 9.34
C TRP A 88 -2.00 -37.00 8.28
N LYS A 89 -2.34 -36.47 7.10
CA LYS A 89 -2.85 -37.28 5.98
C LYS A 89 -1.78 -38.13 5.28
N LEU A 90 -0.52 -37.69 5.26
CA LEU A 90 0.57 -38.44 4.65
C LEU A 90 1.09 -39.57 5.56
N ASP A 91 1.11 -39.33 6.89
CA ASP A 91 1.47 -40.33 7.90
C ASP A 91 0.50 -41.53 7.95
N LYS A 92 -0.79 -41.30 7.69
CA LYS A 92 -1.84 -42.33 7.76
C LYS A 92 -1.96 -43.24 6.54
N ASN A 93 -1.21 -42.98 5.47
CA ASN A 93 -1.28 -43.73 4.21
C ASN A 93 0.01 -44.52 3.91
N GLY A 94 0.85 -44.72 4.93
CA GLY A 94 2.03 -45.58 4.93
C GLY A 94 1.80 -46.85 5.73
#